data_AF-A0AAI9MR02-F1
#
_entry.id   AF-A0AAI9MR02-F1
#
_cell.length_a   1.000
_cell.length_b   1.000
_cell.length_c   1.000
_cell.angle_alpha   90.00
_cell.angle_beta   90.00
_cell.angle_gamma   90.00
#
_symmetry.space_group_name_H-M   'P 1'
#
loop_
_entity.id
_entity.type
_entity.pdbx_description
1 polymer ?
#
loop_
_entity_poly.entity_id
_entity_poly.type
_entity_poly.pdbx_seq_one_letter_code
_entity_poly.pdbx_strand_id
1 'polypeptide(L)'
;NTLKIQVGANDNESISINLKEITSGTLGLNGFRVTGDKAATSDQLIKDFGATGTKAYSLGGTNYEVNVVTGDVENKTASKAAFIGASSGALITDATNKPVDVTAGATEVAVAAKDVKQGNTFSWKGTTWKAAGDTDGFGNGSFTAKIDGKDITLTISDSTTATGTGAKLTVSGGALYEEGAAG
;
A
#
# COMPACT_ATOMS: atom_id res chain seq x y z
N ASN A 1 -45.36 -22.89 -50.82
CA ASN A 1 -46.44 -21.95 -51.15
C ASN A 1 -46.04 -21.10 -52.34
N THR A 2 -46.56 -21.45 -53.51
CA THR A 2 -46.37 -20.67 -54.73
C THR A 2 -47.75 -20.26 -55.22
N LEU A 3 -48.03 -18.97 -55.17
CA LEU A 3 -49.25 -18.40 -55.72
C LEU A 3 -49.03 -18.16 -57.21
N LYS A 4 -49.84 -18.81 -58.04
CA LYS A 4 -49.84 -18.57 -59.50
C LYS A 4 -50.96 -17.60 -59.82
N ILE A 5 -50.63 -16.52 -60.52
CA ILE A 5 -51.59 -15.51 -60.96
C ILE A 5 -51.61 -15.56 -62.49
N GLN A 6 -52.77 -15.87 -63.06
CA GLN A 6 -53.00 -15.78 -64.50
C GLN A 6 -53.00 -14.30 -64.89
N VAL A 7 -52.12 -13.92 -65.81
CA VAL A 7 -51.94 -12.52 -66.25
C VAL A 7 -52.22 -12.32 -67.73
N GLY A 8 -52.41 -13.40 -68.49
CA GLY A 8 -52.79 -13.36 -69.90
C GLY A 8 -54.13 -14.03 -70.19
N ALA A 9 -54.64 -13.85 -71.41
CA ALA A 9 -55.94 -14.36 -71.84
C ALA A 9 -55.91 -15.86 -72.21
N ASN A 10 -54.72 -16.41 -72.49
CA ASN A 10 -54.52 -17.80 -72.87
C ASN A 10 -53.96 -18.63 -71.70
N ASP A 11 -54.32 -19.91 -71.64
CA ASP A 11 -53.81 -20.81 -70.61
C ASP A 11 -52.27 -20.82 -70.55
N ASN A 12 -51.73 -20.87 -69.33
CA ASN A 12 -50.28 -20.89 -68.99
C ASN A 12 -49.53 -19.54 -69.03
N GLU A 13 -50.21 -18.43 -69.30
CA GLU A 13 -49.65 -17.08 -69.11
C GLU A 13 -49.76 -16.65 -67.64
N SER A 14 -48.85 -17.15 -66.78
CA SER A 14 -48.90 -16.91 -65.33
C SER A 14 -47.60 -16.34 -64.75
N ILE A 15 -47.74 -15.47 -63.75
CA ILE A 15 -46.64 -15.05 -62.86
C ILE A 15 -46.71 -15.89 -61.60
N SER A 16 -45.56 -16.44 -61.19
CA SER A 16 -45.44 -17.21 -59.95
C SER A 16 -44.82 -16.36 -58.84
N ILE A 17 -45.52 -16.24 -57.72
CA ILE A 17 -45.05 -15.57 -56.51
C ILE A 17 -44.73 -16.64 -55.46
N ASN A 18 -43.46 -16.73 -55.05
CA ASN A 18 -43.01 -17.67 -54.04
C ASN A 18 -43.16 -17.06 -52.64
N LEU A 19 -44.14 -17.53 -51.89
CA LEU A 19 -44.37 -17.11 -50.51
C LEU A 19 -43.53 -17.97 -49.56
N LYS A 20 -42.88 -17.31 -48.59
CA LYS A 20 -42.15 -17.95 -47.50
C LYS A 20 -42.82 -17.60 -46.18
N GLU A 21 -42.88 -18.56 -45.26
CA GLU A 21 -43.33 -18.29 -43.89
C GLU A 21 -42.24 -17.50 -43.16
N ILE A 22 -42.57 -16.27 -42.76
CA ILE A 22 -41.67 -15.39 -42.01
C ILE A 22 -42.30 -15.13 -40.63
N THR A 23 -41.81 -15.84 -39.63
CA THR A 23 -42.22 -15.74 -38.22
C THR A 23 -40.99 -15.72 -37.32
N SER A 24 -41.13 -15.36 -36.04
CA SER A 24 -40.02 -15.44 -35.09
C SER A 24 -39.45 -16.86 -34.97
N GLY A 25 -40.30 -17.88 -35.14
CA GLY A 25 -39.87 -19.29 -35.19
C GLY A 25 -39.08 -19.62 -36.44
N THR A 26 -39.57 -19.25 -37.62
CA THR A 26 -38.84 -19.55 -38.89
C THR A 26 -37.57 -18.73 -39.05
N LEU A 27 -37.46 -17.58 -38.37
CA LEU A 27 -36.26 -16.77 -38.30
C LEU A 27 -35.30 -17.16 -37.16
N GLY A 28 -35.67 -18.13 -36.31
CA GLY A 28 -34.83 -18.54 -35.17
C GLY A 28 -34.71 -17.49 -34.05
N LEU A 29 -35.63 -16.54 -33.98
CA LEU A 29 -35.65 -15.44 -33.02
C LEU A 29 -36.51 -15.74 -31.77
N ASN A 30 -37.07 -16.95 -31.67
CA ASN A 30 -37.81 -17.39 -30.49
C ASN A 30 -36.89 -17.40 -29.27
N GLY A 31 -37.16 -16.53 -28.30
CA GLY A 31 -36.35 -16.40 -27.09
C GLY A 31 -35.11 -15.51 -27.26
N PHE A 32 -34.95 -14.82 -28.39
CA PHE A 32 -33.90 -13.82 -28.55
C PHE A 32 -34.05 -12.73 -27.48
N ARG A 33 -33.00 -12.56 -26.66
CA ARG A 33 -32.92 -11.54 -25.61
C ARG A 33 -31.51 -10.98 -25.59
N VAL A 34 -31.41 -9.69 -25.28
CA VAL A 34 -30.14 -8.98 -25.13
C VAL A 34 -29.66 -8.94 -23.68
N THR A 35 -30.44 -9.51 -22.77
CA THR A 35 -30.13 -9.66 -21.35
C THR A 35 -30.25 -11.12 -20.96
N GLY A 36 -29.41 -11.51 -20.01
CA GLY A 36 -29.37 -12.83 -19.41
C GLY A 36 -28.57 -12.78 -18.13
N ASP A 37 -28.60 -13.88 -17.38
CA ASP A 37 -27.85 -14.00 -16.13
C ASP A 37 -26.36 -13.84 -16.41
N LYS A 38 -25.67 -13.18 -15.48
CA LYS A 38 -24.23 -12.97 -15.53
C LYS A 38 -23.62 -13.54 -14.25
N ALA A 39 -22.39 -14.01 -14.35
CA ALA A 39 -21.64 -14.39 -13.16
C ALA A 39 -21.50 -13.17 -12.24
N ALA A 40 -21.83 -13.34 -10.96
CA ALA A 40 -21.64 -12.30 -9.96
C ALA A 40 -20.14 -12.06 -9.73
N THR A 41 -19.75 -10.80 -9.54
CA THR A 41 -18.41 -10.43 -9.11
C THR A 41 -18.47 -9.85 -7.71
N SER A 42 -17.37 -9.92 -6.95
CA SER A 42 -17.29 -9.30 -5.62
C SER A 42 -17.65 -7.82 -5.67
N ASP A 43 -17.14 -7.10 -6.67
CA ASP A 43 -17.38 -5.68 -6.84
C ASP A 43 -18.87 -5.38 -7.09
N GLN A 44 -19.55 -6.22 -7.87
CA GLN A 44 -21.00 -6.06 -8.11
C GLN A 44 -21.80 -6.30 -6.83
N LEU A 45 -21.42 -7.32 -6.04
CA LEU A 45 -22.07 -7.61 -4.77
C LEU A 45 -21.92 -6.46 -3.76
N ILE A 46 -20.73 -5.85 -3.69
CA ILE A 46 -20.48 -4.70 -2.82
C ILE A 46 -21.28 -3.50 -3.32
N LYS A 47 -21.21 -3.19 -4.63
CA LYS A 47 -21.81 -2.01 -5.23
C LYS A 47 -23.34 -2.00 -5.20
N ASP A 48 -23.96 -3.10 -5.61
CA ASP A 48 -25.41 -3.15 -5.81
C ASP A 48 -26.17 -3.63 -4.57
N PHE A 49 -25.53 -4.41 -3.71
CA PHE A 49 -26.16 -5.06 -2.56
C PHE A 49 -25.57 -4.67 -1.21
N GLY A 50 -24.51 -3.84 -1.19
CA GLY A 50 -23.85 -3.42 0.06
C GLY A 50 -23.20 -4.58 0.81
N ALA A 51 -22.75 -5.61 0.08
CA ALA A 51 -22.15 -6.78 0.70
C ALA A 51 -20.90 -6.41 1.52
N THR A 52 -20.79 -6.97 2.72
CA THR A 52 -19.63 -6.84 3.61
C THR A 52 -18.79 -8.11 3.60
N GLY A 53 -17.52 -8.01 3.96
CA GLY A 53 -16.64 -9.17 4.10
C GLY A 53 -15.16 -8.76 4.07
N THR A 54 -14.29 -9.76 3.98
CA THR A 54 -12.84 -9.56 3.91
C THR A 54 -12.22 -10.36 2.76
N LYS A 55 -11.08 -9.88 2.27
CA LYS A 55 -10.16 -10.64 1.41
C LYS A 55 -9.00 -11.14 2.27
N ALA A 56 -8.75 -12.44 2.25
CA ALA A 56 -7.65 -13.04 2.99
C ALA A 56 -6.35 -13.00 2.17
N TYR A 57 -5.25 -12.64 2.83
CA TYR A 57 -3.89 -12.65 2.29
C TYR A 57 -2.98 -13.39 3.26
N SER A 58 -1.93 -14.03 2.75
CA SER A 58 -0.92 -14.69 3.58
C SER A 58 0.47 -14.22 3.16
N LEU A 59 1.26 -13.78 4.14
CA LEU A 59 2.63 -13.32 3.95
C LEU A 59 3.53 -13.99 4.98
N GLY A 60 4.45 -14.83 4.50
CA GLY A 60 5.43 -15.51 5.37
C GLY A 60 4.80 -16.34 6.50
N GLY A 61 3.59 -16.86 6.30
CA GLY A 61 2.84 -17.64 7.31
C GLY A 61 1.92 -16.80 8.21
N THR A 62 1.97 -15.47 8.12
CA THR A 62 1.00 -14.59 8.79
C THR A 62 -0.19 -14.34 7.90
N ASN A 63 -1.39 -14.46 8.46
CA ASN A 63 -2.63 -14.20 7.72
C ASN A 63 -3.11 -12.78 7.97
N TYR A 64 -3.55 -12.12 6.91
CA TYR A 64 -4.13 -10.79 6.91
C TYR A 64 -5.51 -10.81 6.30
N GLU A 65 -6.39 -9.95 6.80
CA GLU A 65 -7.71 -9.74 6.24
C GLU A 65 -7.87 -8.28 5.86
N VAL A 66 -8.30 -8.03 4.63
CA VAL A 66 -8.59 -6.68 4.13
C VAL A 66 -10.10 -6.51 4.02
N ASN A 67 -10.66 -5.54 4.73
CA ASN A 67 -12.08 -5.22 4.65
C ASN A 67 -12.43 -4.74 3.23
N VAL A 68 -13.43 -5.38 2.59
CA VAL A 68 -13.78 -5.08 1.19
C VAL A 68 -14.48 -3.73 1.00
N VAL A 69 -14.93 -3.10 2.08
CA VAL A 69 -15.64 -1.82 2.09
C VAL A 69 -14.71 -0.69 2.51
N THR A 70 -13.99 -0.85 3.62
CA THR A 70 -13.14 0.23 4.17
C THR A 70 -11.69 0.16 3.71
N GLY A 71 -11.23 -1.01 3.27
CA GLY A 71 -9.81 -1.26 2.97
C GLY A 71 -8.93 -1.46 4.20
N ASP A 72 -9.50 -1.45 5.41
CA ASP A 72 -8.74 -1.69 6.63
C ASP A 72 -8.08 -3.06 6.60
N VAL A 73 -6.83 -3.12 7.05
CA VAL A 73 -6.05 -4.35 7.08
C VAL A 73 -5.89 -4.81 8.52
N GLU A 74 -6.24 -6.06 8.79
CA GLU A 74 -6.06 -6.72 10.07
C GLU A 74 -5.01 -7.83 9.94
N ASN A 75 -4.05 -7.87 10.85
CA ASN A 75 -3.25 -9.07 11.09
C ASN A 75 -4.14 -10.05 11.85
N LYS A 76 -4.62 -11.08 11.14
CA LYS A 76 -5.57 -12.05 11.68
C LYS A 76 -4.94 -12.92 12.77
N THR A 77 -3.65 -13.24 12.61
CA THR A 77 -2.90 -14.04 13.59
C THR A 77 -2.83 -13.32 14.93
N ALA A 78 -2.58 -12.01 14.92
CA ALA A 78 -2.48 -11.18 16.12
C ALA A 78 -3.83 -10.58 16.58
N SER A 79 -4.88 -10.68 15.76
CA SER A 79 -6.19 -10.02 15.98
C SER A 79 -6.05 -8.52 16.25
N LYS A 80 -5.23 -7.85 15.41
CA LYS A 80 -4.90 -6.42 15.52
C LYS A 80 -4.90 -5.77 14.14
N ALA A 81 -5.18 -4.48 14.08
CA ALA A 81 -4.92 -3.69 12.89
C ALA A 81 -3.45 -3.83 12.45
N ALA A 82 -3.22 -3.86 11.15
CA ALA A 82 -1.90 -3.85 10.56
C ALA A 82 -1.52 -2.42 10.16
N PHE A 83 -0.29 -2.03 10.46
CA PHE A 83 0.31 -0.75 10.12
C PHE A 83 1.57 -0.97 9.31
N ILE A 84 2.09 0.08 8.66
CA ILE A 84 3.39 0.04 7.99
C ILE A 84 4.43 0.63 8.93
N GLY A 85 5.45 -0.17 9.27
CA GLY A 85 6.57 0.24 10.10
C GLY A 85 7.34 1.39 9.46
N ALA A 86 7.53 2.49 10.20
CA ALA A 86 8.16 3.71 9.69
C ALA A 86 9.64 3.52 9.33
N SER A 87 10.32 2.57 9.99
CA SER A 87 11.73 2.27 9.76
C SER A 87 11.95 1.06 8.86
N SER A 88 11.09 0.03 9.01
CA SER A 88 11.24 -1.26 8.33
C SER A 88 10.48 -1.34 7.01
N GLY A 89 9.41 -0.53 6.85
CA GLY A 89 8.45 -0.69 5.76
C GLY A 89 7.64 -1.99 5.83
N ALA A 90 7.77 -2.76 6.92
CA ALA A 90 7.09 -4.02 7.11
C ALA A 90 5.69 -3.83 7.71
N LEU A 91 4.85 -4.86 7.63
CA LEU A 91 3.58 -4.88 8.36
C LEU A 91 3.85 -5.12 9.85
N ILE A 92 3.38 -4.21 10.70
CA ILE A 92 3.47 -4.29 12.17
C ILE A 92 2.08 -4.18 12.79
N THR A 93 1.95 -4.49 14.09
CA THR A 93 0.66 -4.41 14.81
C THR A 93 0.63 -3.33 15.89
N ASP A 94 1.75 -2.64 16.09
CA ASP A 94 1.86 -1.49 16.99
C ASP A 94 1.47 -0.21 16.24
N ALA A 95 0.47 0.49 16.75
CA ALA A 95 0.01 1.77 16.22
C ALA A 95 0.89 2.94 16.68
N THR A 96 1.79 2.69 17.63
CA THR A 96 2.53 3.74 18.34
C THR A 96 4.02 3.63 18.09
N ASN A 97 4.65 4.79 17.90
CA ASN A 97 6.10 4.89 17.91
C ASN A 97 6.58 5.22 19.32
N LYS A 98 7.77 4.75 19.70
CA LYS A 98 8.35 5.00 21.02
C LYS A 98 9.36 6.15 20.94
N PRO A 99 9.41 7.07 21.91
CA PRO A 99 10.44 8.10 21.92
C PRO A 99 11.83 7.44 21.96
N VAL A 100 12.79 8.00 21.21
CA VAL A 100 14.19 7.58 21.31
C VAL A 100 14.70 7.90 22.72
N ASP A 101 15.30 6.91 23.37
CA ASP A 101 16.05 7.14 24.61
C ASP A 101 17.38 7.80 24.29
N VAL A 102 17.42 9.13 24.42
CA VAL A 102 18.63 9.93 24.17
C VAL A 102 19.75 9.64 25.17
N THR A 103 19.43 9.13 26.37
CA THR A 103 20.46 8.79 27.36
C THR A 103 21.20 7.53 26.93
N ALA A 104 20.45 6.49 26.56
CA ALA A 104 21.04 5.26 26.02
C ALA A 104 21.73 5.50 24.66
N GLY A 105 21.13 6.32 23.80
CA GLY A 105 21.64 6.63 22.46
C GLY A 105 22.90 7.49 22.43
N ALA A 106 23.23 8.21 23.51
CA ALA A 106 24.36 9.13 23.52
C ALA A 106 25.69 8.44 23.24
N THR A 107 25.92 7.29 23.87
CA THR A 107 27.14 6.50 23.66
C THR A 107 27.21 5.95 22.23
N GLU A 108 26.10 5.47 21.67
CA GLU A 108 26.04 4.94 20.31
C GLU A 108 26.40 6.00 19.27
N VAL A 109 25.80 7.19 19.39
CA VAL A 109 26.05 8.30 18.47
C VAL A 109 27.49 8.81 18.61
N ALA A 110 28.01 8.95 19.83
CA ALA A 110 29.41 9.36 20.05
C ALA A 110 30.40 8.39 19.36
N VAL A 111 30.19 7.08 19.50
CA VAL A 111 31.04 6.06 18.86
C VAL A 111 30.93 6.12 17.34
N ALA A 112 29.72 6.27 16.80
CA ALA A 112 29.48 6.35 15.36
C ALA A 112 30.05 7.64 14.75
N ALA A 113 30.09 8.72 15.53
CA ALA A 113 30.47 10.04 15.08
C ALA A 113 31.95 10.40 15.30
N LYS A 114 32.77 9.50 15.86
CA LYS A 114 34.21 9.77 16.07
C LYS A 114 34.90 10.17 14.78
N ASP A 115 35.73 11.21 14.85
CA ASP A 115 36.56 11.72 13.74
C ASP A 115 35.78 12.01 12.42
N VAL A 116 34.45 12.17 12.49
CA VAL A 116 33.63 12.51 11.33
C VAL A 116 33.91 13.96 10.95
N LYS A 117 34.38 14.14 9.72
CA LYS A 117 34.69 15.46 9.15
C LYS A 117 33.42 16.22 8.77
N GLN A 118 33.51 17.55 8.80
CA GLN A 118 32.43 18.42 8.37
C GLN A 118 31.92 18.01 6.99
N GLY A 119 30.60 17.90 6.85
CA GLY A 119 29.96 17.54 5.60
C GLY A 119 29.86 16.03 5.35
N ASN A 120 30.63 15.21 6.05
CA ASN A 120 30.50 13.75 6.00
C ASN A 120 29.34 13.27 6.88
N THR A 121 28.99 12.00 6.74
CA THR A 121 27.81 11.41 7.35
C THR A 121 28.11 10.11 8.08
N PHE A 122 27.26 9.78 9.05
CA PHE A 122 27.13 8.45 9.63
C PHE A 122 25.65 8.05 9.71
N SER A 123 25.38 6.76 9.91
CA SER A 123 24.03 6.24 10.06
C SER A 123 23.74 5.86 11.50
N TRP A 124 22.58 6.27 12.02
CA TRP A 124 22.08 5.86 13.33
C TRP A 124 20.56 5.80 13.31
N LYS A 125 20.01 4.70 13.85
CA LYS A 125 18.56 4.41 13.90
C LYS A 125 17.84 4.63 12.55
N GLY A 126 18.44 4.13 11.47
CA GLY A 126 17.88 4.23 10.11
C GLY A 126 17.97 5.61 9.46
N THR A 127 18.55 6.60 10.15
CA THR A 127 18.72 7.96 9.62
C THR A 127 20.18 8.25 9.31
N THR A 128 20.42 8.91 8.18
CA THR A 128 21.74 9.44 7.82
C THR A 128 21.91 10.84 8.41
N TRP A 129 22.89 11.00 9.29
CA TRP A 129 23.21 12.24 9.99
C TRP A 129 24.45 12.88 9.38
N LYS A 130 24.39 14.17 9.09
CA LYS A 130 25.50 14.94 8.51
C LYS A 130 26.17 15.81 9.56
N ALA A 131 27.50 15.74 9.66
CA ALA A 131 28.25 16.57 10.60
C ALA A 131 28.26 18.05 10.17
N ALA A 132 27.86 18.92 11.09
CA ALA A 132 27.85 20.37 10.89
C ALA A 132 29.25 21.00 11.03
N GLY A 133 30.17 20.31 11.69
CA GLY A 133 31.59 20.64 11.83
C GLY A 133 32.41 19.37 12.02
N ASP A 134 33.73 19.50 12.08
CA ASP A 134 34.61 18.39 12.45
C ASP A 134 34.30 17.95 13.89
N THR A 135 34.14 16.66 14.11
CA THR A 135 34.05 16.09 15.45
C THR A 135 35.46 15.79 15.98
N ASP A 136 35.57 15.67 17.30
CA ASP A 136 36.78 15.15 17.93
C ASP A 136 36.87 13.60 17.87
N GLY A 137 37.97 13.06 18.39
CA GLY A 137 38.18 11.61 18.51
C GLY A 137 37.30 10.91 19.55
N PHE A 138 36.42 11.66 20.23
CA PHE A 138 35.44 11.16 21.18
C PHE A 138 34.00 11.28 20.67
N GLY A 139 33.82 11.82 19.46
CA GLY A 139 32.53 12.00 18.79
C GLY A 139 31.72 13.20 19.27
N ASN A 140 32.31 14.13 20.04
CA ASN A 140 31.62 15.35 20.42
C ASN A 140 31.45 16.25 19.19
N GLY A 141 30.23 16.76 18.99
CA GLY A 141 29.89 17.51 17.79
C GLY A 141 28.39 17.64 17.56
N SER A 142 28.03 18.28 16.45
CA SER A 142 26.65 18.54 16.06
C SER A 142 26.34 17.96 14.69
N PHE A 143 25.17 17.36 14.55
CA PHE A 143 24.77 16.57 13.38
C PHE A 143 23.35 16.88 12.97
N THR A 144 23.13 17.08 11.68
CA THR A 144 21.83 17.45 11.13
C THR A 144 21.27 16.37 10.22
N ALA A 145 19.97 16.13 10.29
CA ALA A 145 19.22 15.34 9.33
C ALA A 145 17.86 15.98 9.08
N LYS A 146 17.27 15.74 7.90
CA LYS A 146 15.90 16.13 7.60
C LYS A 146 14.97 14.94 7.83
N ILE A 147 14.09 15.04 8.82
CA ILE A 147 13.12 14.01 9.19
C ILE A 147 11.74 14.65 9.10
N ASP A 148 10.83 14.02 8.34
CA ASP A 148 9.47 14.53 8.09
C ASP A 148 9.44 16.01 7.65
N GLY A 149 10.41 16.39 6.81
CA GLY A 149 10.55 17.75 6.28
C GLY A 149 11.14 18.78 7.25
N LYS A 150 11.42 18.41 8.50
CA LYS A 150 12.03 19.28 9.52
C LYS A 150 13.51 18.99 9.67
N ASP A 151 14.31 20.03 9.88
CA ASP A 151 15.72 19.88 10.23
C ASP A 151 15.84 19.54 11.71
N ILE A 152 16.39 18.37 12.00
CA ILE A 152 16.67 17.88 13.34
C ILE A 152 18.17 17.97 13.58
N THR A 153 18.56 18.41 14.77
CA THR A 153 19.96 18.49 15.19
C THR A 153 20.20 17.62 16.41
N LEU A 154 21.14 16.68 16.29
CA LEU A 154 21.77 15.99 17.40
C LEU A 154 22.98 16.79 17.86
N THR A 155 23.24 16.81 19.16
CA THR A 155 24.51 17.31 19.70
C THR A 155 25.00 16.34 20.76
N ILE A 156 26.23 15.85 20.55
CA ILE A 156 26.97 15.06 21.52
C ILE A 156 27.95 15.97 22.24
N SER A 157 27.92 15.88 23.57
CA SER A 157 28.80 16.58 24.50
C SER A 157 29.29 15.62 25.57
N ASP A 158 30.30 16.05 26.34
CA ASP A 158 30.79 15.37 27.54
C ASP A 158 31.38 13.95 27.33
N SER A 159 31.52 13.50 26.08
CA SER A 159 32.23 12.26 25.78
C SER A 159 33.72 12.43 26.06
N THR A 160 34.26 11.59 26.94
CA THR A 160 35.65 11.67 27.41
C THR A 160 36.54 10.58 26.83
N THR A 161 35.96 9.60 26.13
CA THR A 161 36.68 8.47 25.53
C THR A 161 36.10 8.11 24.17
N ALA A 162 36.87 7.43 23.32
CA ALA A 162 36.42 6.96 22.02
C ALA A 162 35.28 5.90 22.08
N THR A 163 34.95 5.42 23.28
CA THR A 163 33.82 4.51 23.53
C THR A 163 32.56 5.26 23.97
N GLY A 164 32.55 6.60 23.98
CA GLY A 164 31.37 7.39 24.34
C GLY A 164 31.12 7.52 25.84
N THR A 165 32.13 7.32 26.69
CA THR A 165 31.97 7.41 28.15
C THR A 165 31.62 8.83 28.57
N GLY A 166 30.52 8.99 29.30
CA GLY A 166 30.03 10.29 29.75
C GLY A 166 29.28 11.08 28.67
N ALA A 167 29.13 10.52 27.47
CA ALA A 167 28.45 11.19 26.37
C ALA A 167 27.03 11.59 26.75
N LYS A 168 26.66 12.80 26.38
CA LYS A 168 25.33 13.37 26.54
C LYS A 168 24.80 13.79 25.19
N LEU A 169 23.63 13.25 24.84
CA LEU A 169 22.92 13.57 23.61
C LEU A 169 21.77 14.53 23.89
N THR A 170 21.73 15.62 23.12
CA THR A 170 20.57 16.50 23.05
C THR A 170 20.02 16.53 21.64
N VAL A 171 18.70 16.62 21.54
CA VAL A 171 17.97 16.72 20.26
C VAL A 171 17.25 18.06 20.22
N SER A 172 17.34 18.75 19.09
CA SER A 172 16.60 19.99 18.82
C SER A 172 16.00 19.99 17.41
N GLY A 173 15.04 20.87 17.16
CA GLY A 173 14.26 20.90 15.90
C GLY A 173 13.06 19.94 15.89
N GLY A 174 12.96 19.04 16.86
CA GLY A 174 11.84 18.12 17.03
C GLY A 174 12.14 17.01 18.05
N ALA A 175 11.21 16.07 18.18
CA ALA A 175 11.41 14.83 18.94
C ALA A 175 11.72 13.68 17.98
N LEU A 176 12.49 12.71 18.46
CA LEU A 176 12.81 11.49 17.71
C LEU A 176 12.02 10.31 18.28
N TYR A 177 11.56 9.46 17.36
CA TYR A 177 10.84 8.25 17.71
C TYR A 177 11.41 7.07 16.92
N GLU A 178 11.36 5.89 17.54
CA GLU A 178 11.63 4.60 16.92
C GLU A 178 10.32 3.90 16.61
N GLU A 179 10.36 3.04 15.61
CA GLU A 179 9.25 2.13 15.29
C GLU A 179 8.80 1.37 16.54
N GLY A 180 7.48 1.19 16.67
CA GLY A 180 6.87 0.35 17.69
C GLY A 180 7.36 -1.11 17.61
N ALA A 181 6.93 -1.95 18.56
CA ALA A 181 7.37 -3.34 18.55
C ALA A 181 6.91 -4.05 17.27
N ALA A 182 7.80 -4.85 16.65
CA ALA A 182 7.41 -5.79 15.62
C ALA A 182 6.36 -6.76 16.18
N GLY A 183 5.28 -6.94 15.43
CA GLY A 183 4.16 -7.83 15.79
C GLY A 183 4.51 -9.30 15.67
#